data_AF-A0A4U6RDU7-F1
#
_entry.id   AF-A0A4U6RDU7-F1
#
_cell.length_a   1.000
_cell.length_b   1.000
_cell.length_c   1.000
_cell.angle_alpha   90.00
_cell.angle_beta   90.00
_cell.angle_gamma   90.00
#
_symmetry.space_group_name_H-M   'P 1'
#
loop_
_entity.id
_entity.type
_entity.pdbx_description
1 polymer ?
#
loop_
_entity_poly.entity_id
_entity_poly.type
_entity_poly.pdbx_seq_one_letter_code
_entity_poly.pdbx_strand_id
1 'polypeptide(L)'
;MAGQKGTRGLWAAPLVPIPGNDSFALALPVLAASNPPRKVEMWLEKGGLDDSTLKQHRGDSYESEYRSTVRAAIARNSSFSNARCADREIKATSDFNEQIDLLIRLGDMIIVAEVKCWLFPADSFERFQHFGKLRSAAKQAVRKATALRARPDVAARALGFDEAEVSALRTVPIVVTNQGFGFSLEIDGCRVVEAALLRTYLSGGSVVAGANIDVKTGQIVPMNFTLYVTEKQAAERFESIIAKPPLLYRFVDRIQPTLMPFPSLIGAKTMVTIFHLADVAGEERLLSQMRAPT
;
A
#
# COMPACT_ATOMS: atom_id res chain seq x y z
N MET A 1 3.16 -27.66 28.28
CA MET A 1 3.39 -27.99 26.85
C MET A 1 3.62 -26.70 26.08
N ALA A 2 4.88 -26.27 26.01
CA ALA A 2 5.32 -25.20 25.12
C ALA A 2 5.98 -25.88 23.92
N GLY A 3 5.58 -25.53 22.68
CA GLY A 3 6.30 -26.02 21.49
C GLY A 3 5.48 -26.47 20.27
N GLN A 4 4.15 -26.34 20.25
CA GLN A 4 3.40 -26.56 19.00
C GLN A 4 3.29 -25.27 18.20
N LYS A 5 3.91 -25.23 17.02
CA LYS A 5 3.62 -24.25 15.94
C LYS A 5 2.11 -24.07 15.85
N GLY A 6 1.62 -22.86 16.09
CA GLY A 6 0.18 -22.53 16.03
C GLY A 6 -0.52 -22.28 17.38
N THR A 7 0.13 -22.50 18.53
CA THR A 7 -0.42 -22.11 19.85
C THR A 7 -0.14 -20.63 20.19
N ARG A 8 -0.46 -19.71 19.27
CA ARG A 8 -0.29 -18.25 19.46
C ARG A 8 -1.43 -17.62 20.27
N GLY A 9 -1.75 -18.22 21.43
CA GLY A 9 -2.76 -17.70 22.37
C GLY A 9 -4.19 -17.62 21.82
N LEU A 10 -5.08 -16.98 22.58
CA LEU A 10 -6.51 -16.85 22.26
C LEU A 10 -6.76 -16.17 20.90
N TRP A 11 -5.84 -15.30 20.44
CA TRP A 11 -5.92 -14.58 19.16
C TRP A 11 -5.93 -15.49 17.93
N ALA A 12 -5.24 -16.64 18.01
CA ALA A 12 -5.18 -17.64 16.95
C ALA A 12 -6.27 -18.70 17.07
N ALA A 13 -6.67 -19.01 18.30
CA ALA A 13 -7.59 -20.08 18.64
C ALA A 13 -8.61 -19.56 19.68
N PRO A 14 -9.67 -18.86 19.24
CA PRO A 14 -10.62 -18.23 20.15
C PRO A 14 -11.56 -19.24 20.84
N LEU A 15 -11.54 -20.50 20.41
CA LEU A 15 -12.27 -21.60 21.05
C LEU A 15 -11.38 -22.26 22.10
N VAL A 16 -11.81 -22.21 23.35
CA VAL A 16 -11.12 -22.77 24.50
C VAL A 16 -11.95 -23.95 25.04
N PRO A 17 -11.41 -25.17 25.09
CA PRO A 17 -12.14 -26.29 25.68
C PRO A 17 -12.37 -26.05 27.17
N ILE A 18 -13.58 -26.38 27.66
CA ILE A 18 -13.90 -26.31 29.08
C ILE A 18 -13.46 -27.63 29.73
N PRO A 19 -12.58 -27.61 30.74
CA PRO A 19 -12.12 -28.84 31.38
C PRO A 19 -13.28 -29.66 31.95
N GLY A 20 -13.30 -30.96 31.66
CA GLY A 20 -14.28 -31.90 32.22
C GLY A 20 -15.58 -32.06 31.43
N ASN A 21 -15.72 -31.45 30.24
CA ASN A 21 -16.82 -31.75 29.32
C ASN A 21 -16.45 -31.44 27.85
N ASP A 22 -17.40 -31.69 26.94
CA ASP A 22 -17.25 -31.45 25.49
C ASP A 22 -17.63 -30.03 25.05
N SER A 23 -17.76 -29.09 26.00
CA SER A 23 -18.13 -27.70 25.70
C SER A 23 -16.91 -26.83 25.44
N PHE A 24 -17.13 -25.76 24.66
CA PHE A 24 -16.10 -24.78 24.33
C PHE A 24 -16.56 -23.38 24.74
N ALA A 25 -15.64 -22.60 25.34
CA ALA A 25 -15.81 -21.18 25.54
C ALA A 25 -15.28 -20.40 24.33
N LEU A 26 -16.02 -19.38 23.90
CA LEU A 26 -15.61 -18.50 22.81
C LEU A 26 -15.11 -17.16 23.36
N ALA A 27 -13.85 -16.83 23.08
CA ALA A 27 -13.27 -15.54 23.42
C ALA A 27 -13.81 -14.44 22.49
N LEU A 28 -15.02 -13.94 22.76
CA LEU A 28 -15.70 -12.95 21.93
C LEU A 28 -14.89 -11.67 21.65
N PRO A 29 -14.14 -11.08 22.62
CA PRO A 29 -13.32 -9.91 22.35
C PRO A 29 -12.24 -10.15 21.30
N VAL A 30 -11.69 -11.37 21.25
CA VAL A 30 -10.75 -11.76 20.20
C VAL A 30 -11.43 -11.73 18.85
N LEU A 31 -12.68 -12.21 18.74
CA LEU A 31 -13.39 -12.16 17.46
C LEU A 31 -13.72 -10.74 17.03
N ALA A 32 -14.19 -9.91 17.97
CA ALA A 32 -14.65 -8.56 17.73
C ALA A 32 -13.51 -7.55 17.41
N ALA A 33 -12.35 -7.70 18.06
CA ALA A 33 -11.27 -6.72 17.98
C ALA A 33 -10.09 -7.11 17.08
N SER A 34 -10.05 -8.34 16.54
CA SER A 34 -8.91 -8.80 15.73
C SER A 34 -9.11 -8.65 14.23
N ASN A 35 -7.98 -8.57 13.51
CA ASN A 35 -7.87 -8.56 12.06
C ASN A 35 -8.36 -9.90 11.45
N PRO A 36 -9.52 -9.93 10.76
CA PRO A 36 -10.10 -11.17 10.25
C PRO A 36 -9.22 -11.94 9.24
N PRO A 37 -8.60 -11.30 8.22
CA PRO A 37 -7.61 -11.96 7.36
C PRO A 37 -6.52 -12.72 8.10
N ARG A 38 -5.99 -12.15 9.18
CA ARG A 38 -4.94 -12.79 9.97
C ARG A 38 -5.42 -14.07 10.66
N LYS A 39 -6.66 -14.09 11.17
CA LYS A 39 -7.23 -15.30 11.78
C LYS A 39 -7.34 -16.42 10.76
N VAL A 40 -7.85 -16.09 9.57
CA VAL A 40 -7.93 -17.05 8.47
C VAL A 40 -6.56 -17.63 8.16
N GLU A 41 -5.52 -16.79 8.04
CA GLU A 41 -4.15 -17.25 7.80
C GLU A 41 -3.63 -18.17 8.91
N MET A 42 -3.84 -17.80 10.18
CA MET A 42 -3.44 -18.64 11.31
C MET A 42 -4.19 -19.97 11.36
N TRP A 43 -5.46 -19.99 10.93
CA TRP A 43 -6.25 -21.21 10.83
C TRP A 43 -5.81 -22.09 9.66
N LEU A 44 -5.45 -21.49 8.52
CA LEU A 44 -4.88 -22.20 7.38
C LEU A 44 -3.52 -22.82 7.76
N GLU A 45 -2.62 -22.03 8.39
CA GLU A 45 -1.36 -22.53 8.94
C GLU A 45 -1.61 -23.72 9.90
N LYS A 46 -2.56 -23.57 10.85
CA LYS A 46 -2.91 -24.64 11.80
C LYS A 46 -3.55 -25.86 11.12
N GLY A 47 -4.24 -25.66 10.00
CA GLY A 47 -4.85 -26.70 9.18
C GLY A 47 -3.84 -27.50 8.33
N GLY A 48 -2.54 -27.26 8.50
CA GLY A 48 -1.48 -28.00 7.80
C GLY A 48 -1.00 -27.35 6.50
N LEU A 49 -1.44 -26.12 6.22
CA LEU A 49 -0.95 -25.33 5.09
C LEU A 49 0.30 -24.53 5.53
N ASP A 50 1.41 -25.21 5.85
CA ASP A 50 2.70 -24.58 6.27
C ASP A 50 3.50 -24.01 5.07
N ASP A 51 3.15 -22.79 4.70
CA ASP A 51 3.97 -21.58 4.53
C ASP A 51 5.44 -21.50 4.05
N SER A 52 6.21 -22.56 3.75
CA SER A 52 7.51 -22.33 3.06
C SER A 52 7.34 -22.26 1.54
N THR A 53 6.65 -23.25 0.97
CA THR A 53 6.31 -23.32 -0.46
C THR A 53 5.09 -22.48 -0.78
N LEU A 54 4.10 -22.45 0.12
CA LEU A 54 2.88 -21.67 -0.08
C LEU A 54 3.13 -20.16 -0.04
N LYS A 55 4.00 -19.64 0.84
CA LYS A 55 4.34 -18.21 0.84
C LYS A 55 5.03 -17.78 -0.45
N GLN A 56 5.96 -18.59 -0.95
CA GLN A 56 6.66 -18.28 -2.19
C GLN A 56 5.71 -18.35 -3.38
N HIS A 57 4.92 -19.41 -3.52
CA HIS A 57 3.91 -19.52 -4.58
C HIS A 57 2.83 -18.41 -4.49
N ARG A 58 2.45 -17.97 -3.30
CA ARG A 58 1.53 -16.84 -3.10
C ARG A 58 2.14 -15.51 -3.52
N GLY A 59 3.42 -15.28 -3.18
CA GLY A 59 4.18 -14.12 -3.64
C GLY A 59 4.20 -14.08 -5.17
N ASP A 60 4.69 -15.14 -5.80
CA ASP A 60 4.81 -15.22 -7.26
C ASP A 60 3.44 -15.09 -7.96
N SER A 61 2.40 -15.73 -7.42
CA SER A 61 1.04 -15.64 -7.94
C SER A 61 0.48 -14.23 -7.81
N TYR A 62 0.67 -13.59 -6.66
CA TYR A 62 0.24 -12.21 -6.42
C TYR A 62 0.97 -11.24 -7.35
N GLU A 63 2.27 -11.40 -7.54
CA GLU A 63 3.07 -10.57 -8.45
C GLU A 63 2.56 -10.68 -9.89
N SER A 64 2.29 -11.89 -10.35
CA SER A 64 1.74 -12.16 -11.69
C SER A 64 0.33 -11.57 -11.86
N GLU A 65 -0.56 -11.80 -10.90
CA GLU A 65 -1.93 -11.27 -10.90
C GLU A 65 -1.94 -9.74 -10.86
N TYR A 66 -1.11 -9.15 -10.00
CA TYR A 66 -1.01 -7.71 -9.86
C TYR A 66 -0.45 -7.07 -11.15
N ARG A 67 0.56 -7.68 -11.78
CA ARG A 67 1.06 -7.24 -13.09
C ARG A 67 -0.03 -7.28 -14.16
N SER A 68 -0.83 -8.35 -14.22
CA SER A 68 -1.99 -8.44 -15.12
C SER A 68 -3.00 -7.32 -14.87
N THR A 69 -3.28 -7.04 -13.60
CA THR A 69 -4.18 -5.96 -13.18
C THR A 69 -3.65 -4.58 -13.60
N VAL A 70 -2.35 -4.33 -13.43
CA VAL A 70 -1.69 -3.09 -13.86
C VAL A 70 -1.75 -2.92 -15.38
N ARG A 71 -1.48 -3.99 -16.14
CA ARG A 71 -1.62 -3.98 -17.61
C ARG A 71 -3.04 -3.64 -18.04
N ALA A 72 -4.03 -4.26 -17.42
CA ALA A 72 -5.44 -3.97 -17.69
C ALA A 72 -5.82 -2.53 -17.33
N ALA A 73 -5.28 -1.97 -16.25
CA ALA A 73 -5.50 -0.59 -15.86
C ALA A 73 -4.94 0.39 -16.91
N ILE A 74 -3.68 0.19 -17.33
CA ILE A 74 -3.04 1.00 -18.38
C ILE A 74 -3.82 0.91 -19.70
N ALA A 75 -4.20 -0.31 -20.13
CA ALA A 75 -4.88 -0.53 -21.40
C ALA A 75 -6.28 0.12 -21.48
N ARG A 76 -6.95 0.30 -20.34
CA ARG A 76 -8.28 0.94 -20.28
C ARG A 76 -8.22 2.46 -20.16
N ASN A 77 -7.03 3.02 -19.94
CA ASN A 77 -6.87 4.43 -19.69
C ASN A 77 -6.66 5.20 -21.00
N SER A 78 -7.71 5.89 -21.46
CA SER A 78 -7.68 6.65 -22.71
C SER A 78 -6.74 7.87 -22.68
N SER A 79 -6.30 8.32 -21.51
CA SER A 79 -5.31 9.39 -21.38
C SER A 79 -3.88 8.93 -21.69
N PHE A 80 -3.65 7.62 -21.82
CA PHE A 80 -2.34 7.02 -22.08
C PHE A 80 -2.21 6.59 -23.54
N SER A 81 -1.13 7.02 -24.18
CA SER A 81 -0.76 6.67 -25.55
C SER A 81 0.46 5.74 -25.60
N ASN A 82 1.44 5.94 -24.73
CA ASN A 82 2.73 5.25 -24.72
C ASN A 82 2.98 4.45 -23.43
N ALA A 83 2.11 4.58 -22.43
CA ALA A 83 2.27 3.86 -21.18
C ALA A 83 2.19 2.35 -21.43
N ARG A 84 3.10 1.60 -20.81
CA ARG A 84 3.20 0.14 -21.00
C ARG A 84 3.67 -0.52 -19.73
N CYS A 85 3.11 -1.67 -19.39
CA CYS A 85 3.66 -2.54 -18.36
C CYS A 85 4.24 -3.79 -19.04
N ALA A 86 5.41 -4.23 -18.59
CA ALA A 86 6.00 -5.47 -19.05
C ALA A 86 5.03 -6.65 -18.81
N ASP A 87 4.99 -7.58 -19.74
CA ASP A 87 4.04 -8.71 -19.70
C ASP A 87 4.38 -9.73 -18.62
N ARG A 88 5.67 -9.84 -18.31
CA ARG A 88 6.26 -10.77 -17.34
C ARG A 88 7.29 -10.04 -16.49
N GLU A 89 7.68 -10.68 -15.39
CA GLU A 89 8.88 -10.25 -14.66
C GLU A 89 10.11 -10.31 -15.57
N ILE A 90 11.08 -9.44 -15.30
CA ILE A 90 12.42 -9.61 -15.84
C ILE A 90 13.11 -10.61 -14.93
N LYS A 91 13.57 -11.73 -15.49
CA LYS A 91 14.29 -12.75 -14.74
C LYS A 91 15.78 -12.43 -14.71
N ALA A 92 16.45 -12.86 -13.65
CA ALA A 92 17.91 -12.84 -13.61
C ALA A 92 18.47 -13.75 -14.72
N THR A 93 19.50 -13.26 -15.41
CA THR A 93 20.24 -13.97 -16.45
C THR A 93 21.74 -13.85 -16.17
N SER A 94 22.59 -14.53 -16.97
CA SER A 94 24.06 -14.38 -16.87
C SER A 94 24.53 -12.93 -16.98
N ASP A 95 23.80 -12.13 -17.75
CA ASP A 95 24.19 -10.78 -18.10
C ASP A 95 23.43 -9.74 -17.27
N PHE A 96 22.42 -10.16 -16.50
CA PHE A 96 21.59 -9.28 -15.68
C PHE A 96 21.20 -10.00 -14.39
N ASN A 97 21.94 -9.74 -13.30
CA ASN A 97 21.80 -10.45 -12.02
C ASN A 97 20.64 -9.93 -11.14
N GLU A 98 19.58 -9.40 -11.75
CA GLU A 98 18.41 -8.88 -11.04
C GLU A 98 17.12 -9.51 -11.57
N GLN A 99 16.16 -9.71 -10.67
CA GLN A 99 14.78 -10.00 -11.00
C GLN A 99 13.95 -8.74 -10.80
N ILE A 100 13.08 -8.37 -11.74
CA ILE A 100 12.19 -7.19 -11.60
C ILE A 100 10.74 -7.65 -11.67
N ASP A 101 10.05 -7.50 -10.56
CA ASP A 101 8.69 -8.02 -10.35
C ASP A 101 7.69 -7.26 -11.24
N LEU A 102 7.84 -5.93 -11.32
CA LEU A 102 6.99 -5.04 -12.10
C LEU A 102 7.79 -3.89 -12.73
N LEU A 103 7.62 -3.72 -14.04
CA LEU A 103 8.23 -2.65 -14.83
C LEU A 103 7.15 -1.92 -15.63
N ILE A 104 7.07 -0.60 -15.46
CA ILE A 104 6.09 0.24 -16.16
C ILE A 104 6.80 1.40 -16.82
N ARG A 105 6.50 1.67 -18.08
CA ARG A 105 6.73 2.96 -18.73
C ARG A 105 5.48 3.83 -18.55
N LEU A 106 5.68 5.08 -18.18
CA LEU A 106 4.63 6.10 -18.10
C LEU A 106 5.22 7.43 -18.59
N GLY A 107 4.82 7.92 -19.76
CA GLY A 107 5.37 9.16 -20.32
C GLY A 107 6.89 9.13 -20.46
N ASP A 108 7.56 10.05 -19.76
CA ASP A 108 9.01 10.21 -19.73
C ASP A 108 9.72 9.45 -18.59
N MET A 109 9.01 8.55 -17.92
CA MET A 109 9.54 7.78 -16.80
C MET A 109 9.34 6.26 -16.95
N ILE A 110 10.25 5.53 -16.30
CA ILE A 110 10.15 4.11 -16.02
C ILE A 110 10.03 3.92 -14.51
N ILE A 111 8.98 3.21 -14.09
CA ILE A 111 8.78 2.78 -12.72
C ILE A 111 9.31 1.35 -12.60
N VAL A 112 10.24 1.16 -11.66
CA VAL A 112 10.77 -0.16 -11.29
C VAL A 112 10.23 -0.48 -9.91
N ALA A 113 9.40 -1.52 -9.82
CA ALA A 113 8.64 -1.82 -8.62
C ALA A 113 9.04 -3.17 -8.02
N GLU A 114 9.32 -3.15 -6.72
CA GLU A 114 9.38 -4.33 -5.87
C GLU A 114 7.98 -4.60 -5.32
N VAL A 115 7.36 -5.72 -5.70
CA VAL A 115 5.97 -6.02 -5.30
C VAL A 115 6.00 -6.94 -4.08
N LYS A 116 5.20 -6.62 -3.07
CA LYS A 116 5.15 -7.38 -1.81
C LYS A 116 3.72 -7.68 -1.39
N CYS A 117 3.46 -8.98 -1.21
CA CYS A 117 2.26 -9.50 -0.58
C CYS A 117 2.58 -9.88 0.87
N TRP A 118 2.24 -9.01 1.82
CA TRP A 118 2.47 -9.23 3.24
C TRP A 118 1.17 -9.17 4.04
N LEU A 119 1.20 -9.76 5.24
CA LEU A 119 0.14 -9.59 6.22
C LEU A 119 0.29 -8.26 6.96
N PHE A 120 -0.84 -7.65 7.28
CA PHE A 120 -0.88 -6.41 8.05
C PHE A 120 -0.33 -6.60 9.47
N PRO A 121 0.62 -5.77 9.92
CA PRO A 121 1.19 -5.92 11.25
C PRO A 121 0.15 -5.58 12.32
N ALA A 122 -0.09 -6.51 13.24
CA ALA A 122 -1.21 -6.43 14.20
C ALA A 122 -0.82 -5.69 15.49
N ASP A 123 0.42 -5.81 15.93
CA ASP A 123 0.92 -5.22 17.18
C ASP A 123 2.18 -4.36 16.96
N SER A 124 2.62 -3.67 18.02
CA SER A 124 3.77 -2.76 17.95
C SER A 124 5.08 -3.47 17.58
N PHE A 125 5.28 -4.71 18.02
CA PHE A 125 6.48 -5.47 17.71
C PHE A 125 6.48 -5.88 16.22
N GLU A 126 5.35 -6.34 15.71
CA GLU A 126 5.20 -6.63 14.28
C GLU A 126 5.34 -5.39 13.42
N ARG A 127 4.80 -4.24 13.85
CA ARG A 127 4.98 -2.96 13.14
C ARG A 127 6.46 -2.62 13.04
N PHE A 128 7.22 -2.76 14.12
CA PHE A 128 8.68 -2.58 14.12
C PHE A 128 9.38 -3.52 13.12
N GLN A 129 9.03 -4.82 13.13
CA GLN A 129 9.57 -5.76 12.15
C GLN A 129 9.17 -5.41 10.71
N HIS A 130 7.94 -4.93 10.51
CA HIS A 130 7.42 -4.54 9.20
C HIS A 130 8.17 -3.33 8.63
N PHE A 131 8.55 -2.36 9.47
CA PHE A 131 9.45 -1.28 9.05
C PHE A 131 10.81 -1.81 8.57
N GLY A 132 11.37 -2.82 9.24
CA GLY A 132 12.58 -3.50 8.79
C GLY A 132 12.42 -4.15 7.41
N LYS A 133 11.29 -4.83 7.18
CA LYS A 133 10.95 -5.43 5.87
C LYS A 133 10.81 -4.38 4.77
N LEU A 134 10.12 -3.27 5.05
CA LEU A 134 9.98 -2.15 4.11
C LEU A 134 11.34 -1.57 3.73
N ARG A 135 12.24 -1.38 4.70
CA ARG A 135 13.61 -0.89 4.42
C ARG A 135 14.38 -1.85 3.51
N SER A 136 14.29 -3.15 3.74
CA SER A 136 14.93 -4.15 2.87
C SER A 136 14.33 -4.13 1.45
N ALA A 137 13.01 -4.04 1.32
CA ALA A 137 12.34 -3.95 0.02
C ALA A 137 12.70 -2.66 -0.73
N ALA A 138 12.80 -1.52 -0.05
CA ALA A 138 13.22 -0.25 -0.63
C ALA A 138 14.65 -0.35 -1.19
N LYS A 139 15.58 -0.92 -0.44
CA LYS A 139 16.95 -1.19 -0.92
C LYS A 139 16.96 -2.10 -2.15
N GLN A 140 16.11 -3.12 -2.18
CA GLN A 140 15.97 -3.99 -3.35
C GLN A 140 15.46 -3.22 -4.57
N ALA A 141 14.40 -2.42 -4.42
CA ALA A 141 13.85 -1.60 -5.50
C ALA A 141 14.89 -0.62 -6.06
N VAL A 142 15.64 0.09 -5.21
CA VAL A 142 16.70 1.03 -5.63
C VAL A 142 17.82 0.30 -6.38
N ARG A 143 18.28 -0.85 -5.86
CA ARG A 143 19.32 -1.65 -6.50
C ARG A 143 18.88 -2.16 -7.88
N LYS A 144 17.66 -2.71 -7.96
CA LYS A 144 17.05 -3.17 -9.22
C LYS A 144 16.90 -2.03 -10.23
N ALA A 145 16.44 -0.86 -9.80
CA ALA A 145 16.32 0.33 -10.64
C ALA A 145 17.69 0.81 -11.17
N THR A 146 18.71 0.80 -10.31
CA THR A 146 20.08 1.18 -10.68
C THR A 146 20.65 0.22 -11.73
N ALA A 147 20.49 -1.08 -11.51
CA ALA A 147 20.94 -2.11 -12.46
C ALA A 147 20.23 -1.99 -13.81
N LEU A 148 18.91 -1.76 -13.81
CA LEU A 148 18.13 -1.60 -15.04
C LEU A 148 18.53 -0.34 -15.81
N ARG A 149 18.82 0.76 -15.11
CA ARG A 149 19.32 2.00 -15.73
C ARG A 149 20.64 1.80 -16.46
N ALA A 150 21.51 0.91 -15.98
CA ALA A 150 22.76 0.55 -16.64
C ALA A 150 22.56 -0.41 -17.84
N ARG A 151 21.35 -0.95 -18.02
CA ARG A 151 21.00 -1.96 -19.04
C ARG A 151 19.70 -1.59 -19.76
N PRO A 152 19.67 -0.46 -20.51
CA PRO A 152 18.47 -0.01 -21.21
C PRO A 152 17.97 -1.04 -22.23
N ASP A 153 18.85 -1.88 -22.79
CA ASP A 153 18.51 -3.00 -23.67
C ASP A 153 17.54 -4.00 -23.02
N VAL A 154 17.69 -4.25 -21.71
CA VAL A 154 16.83 -5.16 -20.94
C VAL A 154 15.43 -4.56 -20.79
N ALA A 155 15.36 -3.29 -20.40
CA ALA A 155 14.09 -2.57 -20.26
C ALA A 155 13.36 -2.38 -21.61
N ALA A 156 14.10 -2.02 -22.65
CA ALA A 156 13.61 -1.87 -24.02
C ALA A 156 12.96 -3.15 -24.54
N ARG A 157 13.64 -4.30 -24.36
CA ARG A 157 13.09 -5.61 -24.72
C ARG A 157 11.84 -5.97 -23.92
N ALA A 158 11.82 -5.69 -22.62
CA ALA A 158 10.68 -6.02 -21.75
C ALA A 158 9.45 -5.16 -22.03
N LEU A 159 9.64 -3.90 -22.44
CA LEU A 159 8.56 -2.95 -22.70
C LEU A 159 8.16 -2.86 -24.19
N GLY A 160 9.00 -3.35 -25.09
CA GLY A 160 8.78 -3.32 -26.54
C GLY A 160 9.04 -1.95 -27.17
N PHE A 161 10.10 -1.25 -26.74
CA PHE A 161 10.51 0.06 -27.25
C PHE A 161 11.97 0.05 -27.68
N ASP A 162 12.41 1.12 -28.33
CA ASP A 162 13.80 1.31 -28.73
C ASP A 162 14.69 1.62 -27.52
N GLU A 163 15.92 1.09 -27.54
CA GLU A 163 16.89 1.30 -26.46
C GLU A 163 17.24 2.77 -26.25
N ALA A 164 17.38 3.54 -27.34
CA ALA A 164 17.65 4.97 -27.29
C ALA A 164 16.51 5.75 -26.60
N GLU A 165 15.26 5.33 -26.84
CA GLU A 165 14.09 5.94 -26.20
C GLU A 165 14.06 5.63 -24.70
N VAL A 166 14.31 4.37 -24.34
CA VAL A 166 14.32 3.91 -22.95
C VAL A 166 15.46 4.52 -22.13
N SER A 167 16.64 4.68 -22.73
CA SER A 167 17.82 5.26 -22.08
C SER A 167 17.61 6.72 -21.63
N ALA A 168 16.73 7.46 -22.32
CA ALA A 168 16.38 8.83 -21.97
C ALA A 168 15.37 8.95 -20.81
N LEU A 169 14.72 7.85 -20.41
CA LEU A 169 13.64 7.89 -19.41
C LEU A 169 14.17 8.00 -17.98
N ARG A 170 13.50 8.80 -17.16
CA ARG A 170 13.72 8.88 -15.72
C ARG A 170 13.35 7.55 -15.06
N THR A 171 14.27 6.92 -14.33
CA THR A 171 13.96 5.70 -13.55
C THR A 171 13.51 6.03 -12.13
N VAL A 172 12.36 5.51 -11.70
CA VAL A 172 11.78 5.72 -10.36
C VAL A 172 11.60 4.38 -9.65
N PRO A 173 12.34 4.11 -8.56
CA PRO A 173 12.14 2.91 -7.74
C PRO A 173 10.96 3.07 -6.78
N ILE A 174 10.09 2.07 -6.73
CA ILE A 174 9.01 2.00 -5.73
C ILE A 174 8.91 0.63 -5.08
N VAL A 175 8.36 0.59 -3.86
CA VAL A 175 7.86 -0.65 -3.26
C VAL A 175 6.34 -0.64 -3.37
N VAL A 176 5.74 -1.67 -3.93
CA VAL A 176 4.28 -1.81 -4.01
C VAL A 176 3.82 -2.83 -2.98
N THR A 177 2.97 -2.40 -2.05
CA THR A 177 2.42 -3.27 -1.00
C THR A 177 0.94 -3.56 -1.26
N ASN A 178 0.50 -4.78 -0.96
CA ASN A 178 -0.90 -5.19 -0.99
C ASN A 178 -1.79 -4.50 0.07
N GLN A 179 -1.25 -3.57 0.84
CA GLN A 179 -1.87 -2.92 1.98
C GLN A 179 -1.32 -1.50 2.19
N GLY A 180 -2.03 -0.69 2.97
CA GLY A 180 -1.65 0.70 3.26
C GLY A 180 -0.56 0.90 4.33
N PHE A 181 0.01 -0.14 4.94
CA PHE A 181 1.05 0.05 5.97
C PHE A 181 2.33 0.64 5.37
N GLY A 182 2.75 1.79 5.91
CA GLY A 182 3.94 2.50 5.43
C GLY A 182 3.73 3.21 4.09
N PHE A 183 2.49 3.29 3.60
CA PHE A 183 2.16 4.00 2.39
C PHE A 183 2.61 5.47 2.44
N SER A 184 3.14 5.98 1.33
CA SER A 184 3.75 7.31 1.18
C SER A 184 5.06 7.53 1.94
N LEU A 185 5.55 6.55 2.72
CA LEU A 185 6.88 6.63 3.32
C LEU A 185 7.95 6.57 2.24
N GLU A 186 8.93 7.44 2.39
CA GLU A 186 10.14 7.46 1.58
C GLU A 186 11.28 6.81 2.38
N ILE A 187 11.95 5.83 1.79
CA ILE A 187 13.07 5.12 2.38
C ILE A 187 14.18 5.03 1.34
N ASP A 188 15.32 5.65 1.60
CA ASP A 188 16.51 5.63 0.74
C ASP A 188 16.20 6.04 -0.72
N GLY A 189 15.34 7.05 -0.93
CA GLY A 189 14.92 7.52 -2.26
C GLY A 189 13.89 6.64 -2.97
N CYS A 190 13.32 5.65 -2.28
CA CYS A 190 12.26 4.79 -2.78
C CYS A 190 10.97 4.99 -1.99
N ARG A 191 9.84 5.17 -2.71
CA ARG A 191 8.53 5.40 -2.11
C ARG A 191 7.75 4.09 -1.98
N VAL A 192 7.09 3.93 -0.84
CA VAL A 192 6.14 2.82 -0.62
C VAL A 192 4.77 3.24 -1.13
N VAL A 193 4.19 2.42 -2.00
CA VAL A 193 2.94 2.67 -2.73
C VAL A 193 1.96 1.55 -2.46
N GLU A 194 0.72 1.90 -2.11
CA GLU A 194 -0.34 0.91 -1.99
C GLU A 194 -0.76 0.42 -3.39
N ALA A 195 -0.86 -0.89 -3.55
CA ALA A 195 -1.24 -1.56 -4.78
C ALA A 195 -2.55 -1.03 -5.37
N ALA A 196 -3.54 -0.77 -4.50
CA ALA A 196 -4.85 -0.23 -4.89
C ALA A 196 -4.72 1.19 -5.44
N LEU A 197 -3.95 2.07 -4.79
CA LEU A 197 -3.74 3.43 -5.29
C LEU A 197 -3.01 3.41 -6.63
N LEU A 198 -1.92 2.65 -6.78
CA LEU A 198 -1.18 2.60 -8.04
C LEU A 198 -2.08 2.12 -9.18
N ARG A 199 -2.91 1.08 -8.94
CA ARG A 199 -3.90 0.62 -9.92
C ARG A 199 -4.89 1.73 -10.28
N THR A 200 -5.46 2.39 -9.27
CA THR A 200 -6.42 3.48 -9.48
C THR A 200 -5.78 4.62 -10.28
N TYR A 201 -4.56 5.02 -9.92
CA TYR A 201 -3.78 6.03 -10.61
C TYR A 201 -3.54 5.66 -12.07
N LEU A 202 -3.22 4.41 -12.38
CA LEU A 202 -2.99 3.96 -13.76
C LEU A 202 -4.28 3.72 -14.54
N SER A 203 -5.42 3.52 -13.87
CA SER A 203 -6.71 3.25 -14.51
C SER A 203 -7.45 4.48 -15.00
N GLY A 204 -7.16 5.66 -14.42
CA GLY A 204 -7.82 6.90 -14.82
C GLY A 204 -7.28 8.14 -14.13
N GLY A 205 -7.49 9.28 -14.78
CA GLY A 205 -7.01 10.60 -14.35
C GLY A 205 -7.78 11.24 -13.21
N SER A 206 -8.73 10.55 -12.56
CA SER A 206 -9.50 11.11 -11.45
C SER A 206 -9.88 10.06 -10.40
N VAL A 207 -10.10 10.52 -9.17
CA VAL A 207 -10.54 9.69 -8.04
C VAL A 207 -11.65 10.37 -7.27
N VAL A 208 -12.60 9.60 -6.77
CA VAL A 208 -13.59 10.10 -5.82
C VAL A 208 -12.92 10.24 -4.46
N ALA A 209 -12.73 11.47 -3.99
CA ALA A 209 -12.09 11.77 -2.71
C ALA A 209 -13.10 12.08 -1.58
N GLY A 210 -14.36 12.36 -1.95
CA GLY A 210 -15.43 12.68 -1.01
C GLY A 210 -16.79 12.68 -1.71
N ALA A 211 -17.82 13.15 -1.01
CA ALA A 211 -19.12 13.39 -1.58
C ALA A 211 -19.76 14.62 -0.90
N ASN A 212 -20.48 15.41 -1.69
CA ASN A 212 -21.29 16.51 -1.22
C ASN A 212 -22.76 16.09 -1.24
N ILE A 213 -23.58 16.72 -0.40
CA ILE A 213 -25.03 16.66 -0.54
C ILE A 213 -25.45 17.92 -1.31
N ASP A 214 -26.09 17.76 -2.46
CA ASP A 214 -26.77 18.85 -3.13
C ASP A 214 -27.95 19.27 -2.26
N VAL A 215 -27.86 20.47 -1.69
CA VAL A 215 -28.82 20.97 -0.71
C VAL A 215 -30.21 21.19 -1.31
N LYS A 216 -30.32 21.37 -2.64
CA LYS A 216 -31.61 21.56 -3.32
C LYS A 216 -32.33 20.24 -3.59
N THR A 217 -31.57 19.19 -3.89
CA THR A 217 -32.13 17.90 -4.32
C THR A 217 -32.00 16.79 -3.28
N GLY A 218 -31.20 17.02 -2.23
CA GLY A 218 -30.81 16.01 -1.24
C GLY A 218 -29.89 14.92 -1.79
N GLN A 219 -29.43 15.02 -3.05
CA GLN A 219 -28.66 13.97 -3.69
C GLN A 219 -27.18 14.01 -3.28
N ILE A 220 -26.60 12.82 -3.13
CA ILE A 220 -25.17 12.65 -2.89
C ILE A 220 -24.42 12.78 -4.23
N VAL A 221 -23.60 13.83 -4.36
CA VAL A 221 -22.77 14.10 -5.54
C VAL A 221 -21.32 13.77 -5.21
N PRO A 222 -20.65 12.87 -5.97
CA PRO A 222 -19.25 12.54 -5.72
C PRO A 222 -18.35 13.74 -5.98
N MET A 223 -17.40 13.97 -5.08
CA MET A 223 -16.31 14.92 -5.27
C MET A 223 -15.13 14.24 -5.95
N ASN A 224 -14.95 14.54 -7.23
CA ASN A 224 -13.83 14.05 -8.01
C ASN A 224 -12.60 14.94 -7.81
N PHE A 225 -11.46 14.31 -7.57
CA PHE A 225 -10.16 14.93 -7.59
C PHE A 225 -9.43 14.50 -8.86
N THR A 226 -9.05 15.46 -9.70
CA THR A 226 -8.30 15.20 -10.93
C THR A 226 -6.83 14.99 -10.61
N LEU A 227 -6.34 13.77 -10.83
CA LEU A 227 -4.93 13.41 -10.72
C LEU A 227 -4.15 13.99 -11.90
N TYR A 228 -4.61 13.72 -13.12
CA TYR A 228 -4.02 14.17 -14.38
C TYR A 228 -5.07 14.10 -15.50
N VAL A 229 -4.81 14.76 -16.62
CA VAL A 229 -5.65 14.69 -17.83
C VAL A 229 -4.96 13.94 -18.97
N THR A 230 -3.62 14.05 -19.03
CA THR A 230 -2.78 13.45 -20.08
C THR A 230 -1.70 12.56 -19.48
N GLU A 231 -1.15 11.64 -20.28
CA GLU A 231 -0.02 10.81 -19.86
C GLU A 231 1.19 11.62 -19.38
N LYS A 232 1.51 12.72 -20.09
CA LYS A 232 2.61 13.62 -19.68
C LYS A 232 2.38 14.16 -18.27
N GLN A 233 1.17 14.66 -17.99
CA GLN A 233 0.82 15.11 -16.64
C GLN A 233 0.85 13.97 -15.62
N ALA A 234 0.46 12.76 -16.03
CA ALA A 234 0.52 11.58 -15.16
C ALA A 234 1.96 11.25 -14.75
N ALA A 235 2.92 11.35 -15.68
CA ALA A 235 4.33 11.14 -15.40
C ALA A 235 4.92 12.26 -14.52
N GLU A 236 4.62 13.52 -14.83
CA GLU A 236 5.09 14.70 -14.09
C GLU A 236 4.58 14.72 -12.64
N ARG A 237 3.33 14.32 -12.43
CA ARG A 237 2.68 14.38 -11.10
C ARG A 237 2.85 13.12 -10.26
N PHE A 238 3.29 12.01 -10.85
CA PHE A 238 3.31 10.70 -10.20
C PHE A 238 3.89 10.76 -8.78
N GLU A 239 5.14 11.21 -8.65
CA GLU A 239 5.84 11.24 -7.36
C GLU A 239 5.14 12.14 -6.34
N SER A 240 4.62 13.31 -6.77
CA SER A 240 3.90 14.24 -5.89
C SER A 240 2.59 13.65 -5.36
N ILE A 241 1.84 12.95 -6.21
CA ILE A 241 0.55 12.36 -5.85
C ILE A 241 0.76 11.14 -4.94
N ILE A 242 1.77 10.32 -5.21
CA ILE A 242 2.10 9.19 -4.33
C ILE A 242 2.66 9.69 -2.98
N ALA A 243 3.41 10.80 -2.96
CA ALA A 243 3.94 11.38 -1.73
C ALA A 243 2.83 11.96 -0.83
N LYS A 244 1.82 12.61 -1.43
CA LYS A 244 0.65 13.13 -0.72
C LYS A 244 -0.64 12.71 -1.43
N PRO A 245 -1.16 11.49 -1.18
CA PRO A 245 -2.34 10.98 -1.86
C PRO A 245 -3.59 11.79 -1.49
N PRO A 246 -4.39 12.26 -2.46
CA PRO A 246 -5.62 13.01 -2.18
C PRO A 246 -6.62 12.26 -1.30
N LEU A 247 -6.64 10.93 -1.40
CA LEU A 247 -7.49 10.06 -0.58
C LEU A 247 -7.17 10.13 0.92
N LEU A 248 -5.96 10.59 1.28
CA LEU A 248 -5.48 10.70 2.64
C LEU A 248 -5.57 12.12 3.23
N TYR A 249 -5.88 13.15 2.45
CA TYR A 249 -5.93 14.55 2.93
C TYR A 249 -6.86 14.69 4.14
N ARG A 250 -8.05 14.10 4.06
CA ARG A 250 -9.03 14.06 5.16
C ARG A 250 -8.57 13.35 6.43
N PHE A 251 -7.44 12.64 6.42
CA PHE A 251 -6.88 12.01 7.61
C PHE A 251 -5.63 12.77 8.04
N VAL A 252 -4.69 12.96 7.12
CA VAL A 252 -3.36 13.54 7.41
C VAL A 252 -3.49 15.00 7.80
N ASP A 253 -4.29 15.80 7.10
CA ASP A 253 -4.43 17.24 7.38
C ASP A 253 -5.21 17.49 8.71
N ARG A 254 -5.81 16.44 9.29
CA ARG A 254 -6.51 16.49 10.59
C ARG A 254 -5.64 16.05 11.77
N ILE A 255 -4.44 15.54 11.53
CA ILE A 255 -3.56 15.08 12.61
C ILE A 255 -3.01 16.31 13.34
N GLN A 256 -3.44 16.52 14.58
CA GLN A 256 -2.93 17.58 15.43
C GLN A 256 -2.12 17.03 16.61
N PRO A 257 -0.91 17.57 16.86
CA PRO A 257 -0.17 17.24 18.05
C PRO A 257 -0.81 17.89 19.28
N THR A 258 -0.83 17.19 20.39
CA THR A 258 -1.18 17.71 21.71
C THR A 258 -0.20 17.18 22.73
N LEU A 259 0.22 18.04 23.65
CA LEU A 259 1.08 17.65 24.74
C LEU A 259 0.21 17.13 25.88
N MET A 260 0.35 15.84 26.20
CA MET A 260 -0.32 15.21 27.33
C MET A 260 0.69 14.96 28.45
N PRO A 261 0.39 15.33 29.71
CA PRO A 261 1.21 14.96 30.84
C PRO A 261 1.12 13.44 31.07
N PHE A 262 2.25 12.76 30.99
CA PHE A 262 2.38 11.35 31.33
C PHE A 262 2.99 11.20 32.73
N PRO A 263 2.39 10.39 33.62
CA PRO A 263 2.93 10.14 34.95
C PRO A 263 4.33 9.53 34.85
N SER A 264 5.32 10.11 35.54
CA SER A 264 6.63 9.49 35.70
C SER A 264 6.84 9.03 37.15
N LEU A 265 7.70 8.03 37.33
CA LEU A 265 8.09 7.51 38.65
C LEU A 265 8.76 8.56 39.55
N ILE A 266 9.19 9.70 38.98
CA ILE A 266 9.98 10.73 39.65
C ILE A 266 9.09 11.93 40.08
N GLY A 267 7.76 11.83 39.92
CA GLY A 267 6.81 12.89 40.30
C GLY A 267 6.80 14.11 39.37
N ALA A 268 7.82 14.29 38.54
CA ALA A 268 7.82 15.25 37.44
C ALA A 268 6.92 14.75 36.29
N LYS A 269 6.06 15.62 35.74
CA LYS A 269 5.23 15.28 34.58
C LYS A 269 6.11 15.26 33.34
N THR A 270 6.22 14.11 32.67
CA THR A 270 6.83 14.04 31.34
C THR A 270 5.77 14.46 30.33
N MET A 271 6.03 15.49 29.53
CA MET A 271 5.12 15.85 28.45
C MET A 271 5.37 14.91 27.27
N VAL A 272 4.33 14.20 26.85
CA VAL A 272 4.37 13.31 25.69
C VAL A 272 3.50 13.93 24.61
N THR A 273 4.04 14.03 23.39
CA THR A 273 3.26 14.42 22.22
C THR A 273 2.37 13.25 21.82
N ILE A 274 1.06 13.44 21.93
CA ILE A 274 0.06 12.55 21.36
C ILE A 274 -0.53 13.20 20.11
N PHE A 275 -0.81 12.40 19.10
CA PHE A 275 -1.48 12.85 17.89
C PHE A 275 -2.94 12.45 17.97
N HIS A 276 -3.85 13.39 17.74
CA HIS A 276 -5.28 13.11 17.65
C HIS A 276 -5.83 13.62 16.32
N LEU A 277 -6.92 13.01 15.85
CA LEU A 277 -7.67 13.51 14.70
C LEU A 277 -8.51 14.68 15.19
N ALA A 278 -8.09 15.90 14.88
CA ALA A 278 -8.88 17.08 15.15
C ALA A 278 -10.09 17.13 14.21
N ASP A 279 -11.22 17.59 14.75
CA ASP A 279 -12.28 18.16 13.92
C ASP A 279 -11.81 19.55 13.49
N VAL A 280 -11.77 19.83 12.19
CA VAL A 280 -11.33 21.15 11.70
C VAL A 280 -12.45 22.13 12.05
N ALA A 281 -12.42 22.67 13.28
CA ALA A 281 -13.20 23.81 13.79
C ALA A 281 -14.71 23.86 13.46
N GLY A 282 -15.35 22.74 13.08
CA GLY A 282 -16.68 22.77 12.50
C GLY A 282 -16.75 23.46 11.12
N GLU A 283 -15.66 23.57 10.35
CA GLU A 283 -15.64 24.16 9.00
C GLU A 283 -16.47 23.35 8.00
N GLU A 284 -16.48 22.01 8.04
CA GLU A 284 -17.43 21.23 7.25
C GLU A 284 -18.88 21.46 7.72
N ARG A 285 -19.07 21.66 9.02
CA ARG A 285 -20.38 22.01 9.60
C ARG A 285 -20.82 23.40 9.13
N LEU A 286 -19.93 24.39 9.14
CA LEU A 286 -20.13 25.76 8.67
C LEU A 286 -20.30 25.82 7.15
N LEU A 287 -19.53 25.07 6.37
CA LEU A 287 -19.70 24.96 4.91
C LEU A 287 -21.02 24.28 4.54
N SER A 288 -21.48 23.31 5.34
CA SER A 288 -22.80 22.69 5.17
C SER A 288 -23.95 23.63 5.59
N GLN A 289 -23.73 24.48 6.60
CA GLN A 289 -24.71 25.46 7.10
C GLN A 289 -24.78 26.74 6.25
N MET A 290 -23.66 27.24 5.72
CA MET A 290 -23.57 28.44 4.87
C MET A 290 -24.09 28.22 3.45
N ARG A 291 -24.29 26.96 3.03
CA ARG A 291 -24.83 26.59 1.71
C ARG A 291 -26.28 26.10 1.75
N ALA A 292 -26.92 26.17 2.91
CA ALA A 292 -28.37 25.98 3.02
C ALA A 292 -29.10 27.22 2.47
N PRO A 293 -30.05 27.07 1.53
CA PRO A 293 -30.83 28.20 1.05
C PRO A 293 -31.77 28.67 2.15
N THR A 294 -31.82 29.99 2.38
CA THR A 294 -33.02 30.65 2.92
C THR A 294 -34.22 30.41 2.02
#